data_AF-A0A7J6R549-F1
#
_entry.id   AF-A0A7J6R549-F1
#
_cell.length_a   1.000
_cell.length_b   1.000
_cell.length_c   1.000
_cell.angle_alpha   90.00
_cell.angle_beta   90.00
_cell.angle_gamma   90.00
#
_symmetry.space_group_name_H-M   'P 1'
#
loop_
_entity.id
_entity.type
_entity.pdbx_description
1 polymer ?
#
loop_
_entity_poly.entity_id
_entity_poly.type
_entity_poly.pdbx_seq_one_letter_code
_entity_poly.pdbx_strand_id
1 'polypeptide(L)'
;AFLLDVRLQASDFLHHPEFTWWSKQGPVAAIDKLIVEFCAWRNLRPLKLVLIGPPASGKTFYAAKIAESYRLVHITVGPVVQEALARGKKVKAMVDPEAQESDAEPVDVESLDDRDRQEDFRGGP
;
A
#
# COMPACT_ATOMS: atom_id res chain seq x y z
N ALA A 1 15.48 -15.23 -36.94
CA ALA A 1 14.22 -14.89 -36.27
C ALA A 1 13.27 -14.35 -37.33
N PHE A 2 12.10 -14.95 -37.52
CA PHE A 2 11.12 -14.49 -38.50
C PHE A 2 10.19 -13.47 -37.83
N LEU A 3 10.18 -12.24 -38.36
CA LEU A 3 9.23 -11.20 -37.97
C LEU A 3 7.95 -11.40 -38.78
N LEU A 4 6.83 -11.59 -38.08
CA LEU A 4 5.50 -11.67 -38.70
C LEU A 4 4.89 -10.27 -38.68
N ASP A 5 4.77 -9.63 -39.85
CA ASP A 5 4.06 -8.37 -40.01
C ASP A 5 2.55 -8.65 -40.04
N VAL A 6 1.89 -8.48 -38.90
CA VAL A 6 0.43 -8.64 -38.79
C VAL A 6 -0.21 -7.31 -39.16
N ARG A 7 -0.68 -7.22 -40.40
CA ARG A 7 -1.49 -6.08 -40.85
C ARG A 7 -2.90 -6.20 -40.28
N LEU A 8 -3.20 -5.39 -39.28
CA LEU A 8 -4.54 -5.23 -38.73
C LEU A 8 -5.31 -4.21 -39.58
N GLN A 9 -6.38 -4.65 -40.22
CA GLN A 9 -7.38 -3.74 -40.79
C GLN A 9 -8.63 -3.77 -39.91
N ALA A 10 -9.16 -2.59 -39.59
CA ALA A 10 -10.45 -2.47 -38.93
C ALA A 10 -11.53 -2.97 -39.89
N SER A 11 -12.49 -3.74 -39.39
CA SER A 11 -13.65 -4.14 -40.20
C SER A 11 -14.60 -2.97 -40.41
N ASP A 12 -15.37 -2.99 -41.49
CA ASP A 12 -16.35 -1.95 -41.83
C ASP A 12 -17.35 -1.67 -40.70
N PHE A 13 -17.63 -2.69 -39.87
CA PHE A 13 -18.50 -2.58 -38.71
C PHE A 13 -18.01 -1.55 -37.67
N LEU A 14 -16.68 -1.43 -37.48
CA LEU A 14 -16.11 -0.47 -36.53
C LEU A 14 -16.25 1.00 -36.99
N HIS A 15 -16.56 1.20 -38.27
CA HIS A 15 -16.84 2.50 -38.87
C HIS A 15 -18.35 2.84 -38.90
N HIS A 16 -19.22 1.93 -38.46
CA HIS A 16 -20.65 2.16 -38.46
C HIS A 16 -21.02 3.31 -37.49
N PRO A 17 -21.91 4.23 -37.87
CA PRO A 17 -22.29 5.38 -37.03
C PRO A 17 -22.95 4.97 -35.71
N GLU A 18 -23.56 3.79 -35.64
CA GLU A 18 -24.14 3.24 -34.41
C GLU A 18 -23.10 2.58 -33.50
N PHE A 19 -21.88 2.32 -34.00
CA PHE A 19 -20.82 1.72 -33.21
C PHE A 19 -20.23 2.75 -32.25
N THR A 20 -20.54 2.58 -30.96
CA THR A 20 -20.10 3.51 -29.92
C THR A 20 -18.77 3.05 -29.34
N TRP A 21 -17.70 3.71 -29.74
CA TRP A 21 -16.38 3.54 -29.14
C TRP A 21 -16.38 3.95 -27.67
N TRP A 22 -15.95 3.03 -26.81
CA TRP A 22 -15.87 3.25 -25.37
C TRP A 22 -14.82 4.29 -24.96
N SER A 23 -13.73 4.37 -25.74
CA SER A 23 -12.74 5.44 -25.69
C SER A 23 -12.33 5.87 -27.11
N LYS A 24 -12.89 6.99 -27.58
CA LYS A 24 -12.58 7.57 -28.91
C LYS A 24 -11.18 8.18 -28.95
N GLN A 25 -10.65 8.60 -27.80
CA GLN A 25 -9.35 9.24 -27.65
C GLN A 25 -8.22 8.22 -27.43
N GLY A 26 -8.56 6.92 -27.43
CA GLY A 26 -7.62 5.82 -27.22
C GLY A 26 -7.52 5.38 -25.75
N PRO A 27 -6.90 4.21 -25.51
CA PRO A 27 -6.86 3.60 -24.19
C PRO A 27 -6.03 4.41 -23.18
N VAL A 28 -4.95 5.07 -23.64
CA VAL A 28 -4.07 5.85 -22.78
C VAL A 28 -4.78 7.09 -22.23
N ALA A 29 -5.56 7.79 -23.07
CA ALA A 29 -6.29 8.99 -22.68
C ALA A 29 -7.48 8.70 -21.75
N ALA A 30 -8.00 7.47 -21.76
CA ALA A 30 -9.14 7.05 -20.93
C ALA A 30 -8.76 6.04 -19.83
N ILE A 31 -7.47 5.94 -19.49
CA ILE A 31 -6.97 4.89 -18.60
C ILE A 31 -7.63 4.92 -17.22
N ASP A 32 -7.85 6.11 -16.65
CA ASP A 32 -8.46 6.26 -15.33
C ASP A 32 -9.90 5.72 -15.29
N LYS A 33 -10.68 6.02 -16.34
CA LYS A 33 -12.05 5.50 -16.49
C LYS A 33 -12.04 3.98 -16.62
N LEU A 34 -11.13 3.45 -17.45
CA LEU A 34 -10.97 2.00 -17.63
C LEU A 34 -10.59 1.30 -16.33
N ILE A 35 -9.71 1.89 -15.50
CA ILE A 35 -9.34 1.34 -14.20
C ILE A 35 -10.57 1.24 -13.29
N VAL A 36 -11.37 2.31 -13.20
CA VAL A 36 -12.56 2.34 -12.34
C VAL A 36 -13.58 1.28 -12.79
N GLU A 37 -13.88 1.22 -14.09
CA GLU A 37 -14.81 0.24 -14.65
C GLU A 37 -14.30 -1.19 -14.48
N PHE A 38 -13.00 -1.42 -14.72
CA PHE A 38 -12.37 -2.71 -14.52
C PHE A 38 -12.47 -3.16 -13.06
N CYS A 39 -12.18 -2.27 -12.11
CA CYS A 39 -12.33 -2.51 -10.68
C CYS A 39 -13.78 -2.84 -10.31
N ALA A 40 -14.74 -2.12 -10.86
CA ALA A 40 -16.17 -2.35 -10.62
C ALA A 40 -16.66 -3.68 -11.20
N TRP A 41 -16.37 -3.96 -12.48
CA TRP A 41 -16.86 -5.17 -13.17
C TRP A 41 -16.24 -6.46 -12.67
N ARG A 42 -14.95 -6.42 -12.29
CA ARG A 42 -14.29 -7.58 -11.66
C ARG A 42 -14.52 -7.63 -10.16
N ASN A 43 -15.29 -6.69 -9.61
CA ASN A 43 -15.60 -6.60 -8.19
C ASN A 43 -14.34 -6.66 -7.31
N LEU A 44 -13.28 -5.98 -7.77
CA LEU A 44 -11.99 -5.86 -7.08
C LEU A 44 -12.19 -4.99 -5.85
N ARG A 45 -12.35 -5.63 -4.69
CA ARG A 45 -12.44 -4.94 -3.40
C ARG A 45 -11.02 -4.81 -2.81
N PRO A 46 -10.65 -3.64 -2.26
CA PRO A 46 -9.37 -3.48 -1.57
C PRO A 46 -9.23 -4.53 -0.46
N LEU A 47 -8.26 -5.43 -0.59
CA LEU A 47 -7.97 -6.46 0.39
C LEU A 47 -7.29 -5.82 1.61
N LYS A 48 -7.94 -5.91 2.77
CA LYS A 48 -7.35 -5.51 4.06
C LYS A 48 -7.10 -6.77 4.88
N LEU A 49 -5.85 -7.01 5.23
CA LEU A 49 -5.43 -8.16 6.03
C LEU A 49 -4.90 -7.66 7.36
N VAL A 50 -5.31 -8.32 8.44
CA VAL A 50 -4.77 -8.12 9.79
C VAL A 50 -4.34 -9.48 10.30
N LEU A 51 -3.07 -9.62 10.66
CA LEU A 51 -2.54 -10.84 11.26
C LEU A 51 -2.56 -10.72 12.77
N ILE A 52 -3.30 -11.59 13.44
CA ILE A 52 -3.51 -11.60 14.89
C ILE A 52 -3.02 -12.94 15.44
N GLY A 53 -2.37 -12.91 16.60
CA GLY A 53 -1.91 -14.12 17.28
C GLY A 53 -0.92 -13.79 18.40
N PRO A 54 -0.49 -14.81 19.15
CA PRO A 54 0.41 -14.64 20.28
C PRO A 54 1.75 -14.01 19.85
N PRO A 55 2.44 -13.30 20.77
CA PRO A 55 3.78 -12.77 20.54
C PRO A 55 4.72 -13.88 20.02
N ALA A 56 5.73 -13.51 19.24
CA ALA A 56 6.72 -14.43 18.63
C ALA A 56 6.17 -15.51 17.65
N SER A 57 4.87 -15.58 17.36
CA SER A 57 4.28 -16.53 16.39
C SER A 57 4.71 -16.30 14.91
N GLY A 58 5.67 -15.41 14.65
CA GLY A 58 6.14 -15.11 13.29
C GLY A 58 5.17 -14.28 12.43
N LYS A 59 4.18 -13.62 13.04
CA LYS A 59 3.17 -12.81 12.36
C LYS A 59 3.81 -11.77 11.43
N THR A 60 4.81 -11.05 11.93
CA THR A 60 5.57 -10.04 11.16
C THR A 60 6.33 -10.65 9.98
N PHE A 61 6.89 -11.84 10.16
CA PHE A 61 7.62 -12.55 9.10
C PHE A 61 6.70 -12.95 7.93
N TYR A 62 5.54 -13.54 8.25
CA TYR A 62 4.56 -13.90 7.22
C TYR A 62 3.88 -12.67 6.61
N ALA A 63 3.64 -11.60 7.38
CA ALA A 63 3.12 -10.34 6.86
C ALA A 63 4.02 -9.78 5.75
N ALA A 64 5.34 -9.75 5.98
CA ALA A 64 6.31 -9.27 5.00
C ALA A 64 6.32 -10.13 3.73
N LYS A 65 6.32 -11.46 3.87
CA LYS A 65 6.27 -12.36 2.70
C LYS A 65 4.98 -12.25 1.89
N ILE A 66 3.83 -12.11 2.56
CA ILE A 66 2.55 -11.92 1.89
C ILE A 66 2.53 -10.58 1.15
N ALA A 67 3.07 -9.52 1.76
CA ALA A 67 3.15 -8.21 1.14
C ALA A 67 4.01 -8.22 -0.13
N GLU A 68 5.17 -8.89 -0.09
CA GLU A 68 6.04 -9.04 -1.27
C GLU A 68 5.35 -9.84 -2.38
N SER A 69 4.75 -10.99 -2.05
CA SER A 69 4.17 -11.91 -3.03
C SER A 69 2.95 -11.33 -3.75
N TYR A 70 2.13 -10.55 -3.04
CA TYR A 70 0.90 -9.97 -3.57
C TYR A 70 1.04 -8.48 -3.92
N ARG A 71 2.27 -7.91 -3.84
CA ARG A 71 2.54 -6.48 -4.01
C ARG A 71 1.62 -5.58 -3.19
N LEU A 72 1.36 -5.99 -1.93
CA LEU A 72 0.54 -5.24 -1.00
C LEU A 72 1.40 -4.24 -0.22
N VAL A 73 0.78 -3.15 0.22
CA VAL A 73 1.43 -2.19 1.11
C VAL A 73 1.49 -2.80 2.50
N HIS A 74 2.70 -3.07 3.00
CA HIS A 74 2.93 -3.50 4.38
C HIS A 74 3.08 -2.27 5.28
N ILE A 75 2.16 -2.10 6.23
CA ILE A 75 2.17 -1.00 7.18
C ILE A 75 2.44 -1.56 8.57
N THR A 76 3.54 -1.15 9.19
CA THR A 76 3.88 -1.48 10.58
C THR A 76 3.64 -0.26 11.47
N VAL A 77 3.17 -0.47 12.70
CA VAL A 77 2.78 0.62 13.62
C VAL A 77 3.98 1.52 13.94
N GLY A 78 5.15 0.95 14.20
CA GLY A 78 6.31 1.73 14.63
C GLY A 78 6.75 2.81 13.63
N PRO A 79 7.04 2.46 12.36
CA PRO A 79 7.42 3.45 11.34
C PRO A 79 6.38 4.55 11.13
N VAL A 80 5.09 4.20 11.17
CA VAL A 80 3.99 5.18 10.96
C VAL A 80 3.94 6.19 12.10
N VAL A 81 4.12 5.74 13.34
CA VAL A 81 4.13 6.62 14.51
C VAL A 81 5.34 7.55 14.49
N GLN A 82 6.51 7.04 14.13
CA GLN A 82 7.74 7.85 13.99
C GLN A 82 7.61 8.90 12.89
N GLU A 83 7.06 8.54 11.72
CA GLU A 83 6.83 9.47 10.62
C GLU A 83 5.84 10.58 11.02
N ALA A 84 4.75 10.22 11.70
CA ALA A 84 3.77 11.18 12.20
C ALA A 84 4.39 12.15 13.22
N LEU A 85 5.23 11.64 14.13
CA LEU A 85 5.93 12.46 15.12
C LEU A 85 6.96 13.39 14.46
N ALA A 86 7.74 12.89 13.50
CA ALA A 86 8.71 13.68 12.75
C ALA A 86 8.03 14.81 11.95
N ARG A 87 6.88 14.52 11.33
CA ARG A 87 6.06 15.53 10.66
C ARG A 87 5.54 16.58 11.65
N GLY A 88 5.08 16.16 12.82
CA GLY A 88 4.64 17.06 13.89
C GLY A 88 5.76 18.00 14.39
N LYS A 89 6.99 17.48 14.55
CA LYS A 89 8.16 18.30 14.92
C LYS A 89 8.51 19.34 13.86
N LYS A 90 8.45 18.98 12.57
CA LYS A 90 8.67 19.93 11.45
C LYS A 90 7.64 21.05 11.43
N VAL A 91 6.36 20.71 11.65
CA VAL A 91 5.28 21.71 11.68
C VAL A 91 5.45 22.65 12.88
N LYS A 92 5.80 22.13 14.06
CA LYS A 92 6.08 22.98 15.24
C LYS A 92 7.25 23.94 15.02
N ALA A 93 8.34 23.46 14.42
CA ALA A 93 9.52 24.29 14.13
C ALA A 93 9.26 25.43 13.12
N MET A 94 8.24 25.29 12.25
CA MET A 94 7.82 26.35 11.33
C MET A 94 6.90 27.39 11.98
N VAL A 95 6.23 27.04 13.08
CA VAL A 95 5.23 27.89 13.74
C VAL A 95 5.85 28.69 14.90
N ASP A 96 6.82 28.11 15.64
CA ASP A 96 7.55 28.80 16.71
C ASP A 96 9.03 28.36 16.77
N PRO A 97 10.00 29.24 16.43
CA PRO A 97 11.43 28.90 16.43
C PRO A 97 12.10 28.93 17.82
N GLU A 98 11.41 29.42 18.87
CA GLU A 98 11.98 29.62 20.22
C GLU A 98 11.34 28.77 21.33
N ALA A 99 10.44 27.84 20.99
CA ALA A 99 9.89 26.94 22.00
C ALA A 99 10.95 25.91 22.43
N GLN A 100 11.52 26.15 23.61
CA GLN A 100 12.41 25.26 24.35
C GLN A 100 12.02 23.79 24.17
N GLU A 101 13.05 23.00 23.90
CA GLU A 101 13.07 21.55 23.87
C GLU A 101 12.50 21.02 25.19
N SER A 102 11.17 20.82 25.22
CA SER A 102 10.56 20.02 26.28
C SER A 102 10.81 18.58 25.89
N ASP A 103 11.56 17.89 26.75
CA ASP A 103 11.88 16.47 26.72
C ASP A 103 10.59 15.66 26.52
N ALA A 104 10.20 15.50 25.26
CA ALA A 104 9.37 14.39 24.84
C ALA A 104 10.31 13.19 24.84
N GLU A 105 10.39 12.53 26.01
CA GLU A 105 10.88 11.16 26.16
C GLU A 105 10.59 10.40 24.87
N PRO A 106 11.61 9.89 24.16
CA PRO A 106 11.38 9.13 22.95
C PRO A 106 10.42 8.02 23.32
N VAL A 107 9.21 8.05 22.75
CA VAL A 107 8.26 6.94 22.89
C VAL A 107 9.02 5.75 22.36
N ASP A 108 9.40 4.84 23.25
CA ASP A 108 10.27 3.73 22.92
C ASP A 108 9.49 2.77 22.03
N VAL A 109 9.57 3.00 20.72
CA VAL A 109 8.81 2.27 19.71
C VAL A 109 9.35 0.85 19.58
N GLU A 110 10.63 0.64 19.93
CA GLU A 110 11.19 -0.70 20.11
C GLU A 110 10.47 -1.43 21.24
N SER A 111 10.09 -0.78 22.34
CA SER A 111 9.26 -1.43 23.39
C SER A 111 7.88 -1.91 22.95
N LEU A 112 7.36 -1.46 21.80
CA LEU A 112 6.11 -1.97 21.23
C LEU A 112 6.33 -3.24 20.39
N ASP A 113 7.50 -3.39 19.76
CA ASP A 113 7.92 -4.61 19.07
C ASP A 113 8.66 -5.60 20.02
N ASP A 114 9.26 -5.12 21.11
CA ASP A 114 10.04 -5.89 22.10
C ASP A 114 9.22 -6.39 23.29
N ARG A 115 7.99 -5.89 23.49
CA ARG A 115 7.01 -6.59 24.33
C ARG A 115 6.70 -8.00 23.79
N ASP A 116 6.93 -8.25 22.50
CA ASP A 116 6.85 -9.59 21.90
C ASP A 116 8.13 -10.43 22.10
N ARG A 117 9.24 -9.85 22.61
CA ARG A 117 10.52 -10.56 22.88
C ARG A 117 10.82 -10.82 24.36
N GLN A 118 10.32 -9.99 25.29
CA GLN A 118 10.83 -9.98 26.68
C GLN A 118 10.14 -10.98 27.64
N GLU A 119 9.04 -11.64 27.28
CA GLU A 119 8.37 -12.61 28.19
C GLU A 119 8.84 -14.08 28.03
N ASP A 120 9.86 -14.35 27.23
CA ASP A 120 10.30 -15.72 26.88
C ASP A 120 11.11 -16.50 27.95
N PHE A 121 11.25 -16.01 29.19
CA PHE A 121 12.06 -16.69 30.23
C PHE A 121 11.39 -16.96 31.58
N ARG A 122 10.05 -16.87 31.69
CA ARG A 122 9.35 -17.35 32.90
C ARG A 122 8.22 -18.30 32.57
N GLY A 123 8.55 -19.58 32.44
CA GLY A 123 7.55 -20.64 32.43
C GLY A 123 8.10 -22.03 32.14
N GLY A 124 8.92 -22.58 33.06
CA GLY A 124 8.96 -24.03 33.26
C GLY A 124 7.69 -24.49 34.00
N PRO A 125 7.40 -25.80 34.09
CA PRO A 125 8.36 -26.89 34.33
C PRO A 125 8.89 -27.62 33.09
#